data_AF-A0A401Q9W8-F1
#
_entry.id   AF-A0A401Q9W8-F1
#
_cell.length_a   1.000
_cell.length_b   1.000
_cell.length_c   1.000
_cell.angle_alpha   90.00
_cell.angle_beta   90.00
_cell.angle_gamma   90.00
#
_symmetry.space_group_name_H-M   'P 1'
#
loop_
_entity.id
_entity.type
_entity.pdbx_description
1 polymer ?
#
loop_
_entity_poly.entity_id
_entity_poly.type
_entity_poly.pdbx_seq_one_letter_code
_entity_poly.pdbx_strand_id
1 'polypeptide(L)'
;MTGRCVRRVLGPCGKFLSTSAESHLASTERLLRRSELFDQEKVRQRALVPRIEKIEVKHVGAPDTGTVFIMNKDLSTPFNCAMQSAGQDPLGRALE
;
A
#
# COMPACT_ATOMS: atom_id res chain seq x y z
N MET A 1 50.71 46.66 -5.20
CA MET A 1 51.20 45.29 -5.43
C MET A 1 50.00 44.35 -5.44
N THR A 2 49.47 44.07 -6.63
CA THR A 2 48.22 43.32 -6.83
C THR A 2 48.50 41.82 -6.83
N GLY A 3 48.12 41.11 -5.77
CA GLY A 3 48.11 39.65 -5.73
C GLY A 3 46.95 39.11 -6.55
N ARG A 4 47.24 38.40 -7.65
CA ARG A 4 46.26 37.70 -8.48
C ARG A 4 45.69 36.52 -7.69
N CYS A 5 44.43 36.62 -7.26
CA CYS A 5 43.68 35.43 -6.84
C CYS A 5 43.26 34.68 -8.11
N VAL A 6 43.71 33.44 -8.24
CA VAL A 6 43.51 32.58 -9.41
C VAL A 6 42.01 32.35 -9.62
N ARG A 7 41.50 32.75 -10.79
CA ARG A 7 40.16 32.38 -11.26
C ARG A 7 40.07 30.86 -11.28
N ARG A 8 39.28 30.27 -10.39
CA ARG A 8 38.88 28.86 -10.49
C ARG A 8 37.99 28.72 -11.73
N VAL A 9 38.40 27.85 -12.64
CA VAL A 9 37.65 27.48 -13.83
C VAL A 9 36.32 26.86 -13.40
N LEU A 10 35.23 27.43 -13.88
CA LEU A 10 33.88 26.89 -13.76
C LEU A 10 33.74 25.77 -14.80
N GLY A 11 33.66 24.52 -14.35
CA GLY A 11 33.32 23.34 -15.16
C GLY A 11 32.04 22.66 -14.63
N PRO A 12 31.26 21.98 -15.47
CA PRO A 12 29.83 21.79 -15.26
C PRO A 12 29.52 20.50 -14.49
N CYS A 13 28.86 20.61 -13.34
CA CYS A 13 27.85 19.67 -12.86
C CYS A 13 27.30 20.17 -11.51
N GLY A 14 26.34 21.10 -11.56
CA GLY A 14 25.63 21.54 -10.36
C GLY A 14 24.63 20.48 -9.91
N LYS A 15 25.10 19.42 -9.24
CA LYS A 15 24.22 18.64 -8.36
C LYS A 15 24.13 19.40 -7.05
N PHE A 16 23.07 20.20 -6.89
CA PHE A 16 22.69 20.72 -5.58
C PHE A 16 22.24 19.52 -4.74
N LEU A 17 23.14 18.95 -3.94
CA LEU A 17 22.76 18.04 -2.87
C LEU A 17 22.18 18.91 -1.74
N SER A 18 20.86 19.05 -1.76
CA SER A 18 20.13 19.58 -0.61
C SER A 18 20.17 18.53 0.49
N THR A 19 21.24 18.54 1.29
CA THR A 19 21.28 17.78 2.54
C THR A 19 20.46 18.57 3.56
N SER A 20 19.15 18.32 3.59
CA SER A 20 18.35 18.68 4.77
C SER A 20 19.01 18.04 5.96
N ALA A 21 19.33 18.82 7.00
CA ALA A 21 19.81 18.30 8.27
C ALA A 21 18.83 17.22 8.74
N GLU A 22 19.30 15.98 8.78
CA GLU A 22 18.50 14.84 9.16
C GLU A 22 18.27 14.94 10.67
N SER A 23 17.07 15.35 11.09
CA SER A 23 16.72 15.39 12.50
C SER A 23 16.75 13.96 13.04
N HIS A 24 17.74 13.62 13.86
CA HIS A 24 17.86 12.31 14.49
C HIS A 24 16.79 12.14 15.58
N LEU A 25 15.54 11.94 15.15
CA LEU A 25 14.41 11.68 16.02
C LEU A 25 14.57 10.31 16.69
N ALA A 26 14.06 10.19 17.91
CA ALA A 26 14.03 8.92 18.63
C ALA A 26 13.38 7.83 17.77
N SER A 27 13.85 6.58 17.90
CA SER A 27 13.36 5.46 17.08
C SER A 27 11.84 5.28 17.17
N THR A 28 11.26 5.51 18.34
CA THR A 28 9.82 5.47 18.61
C THR A 28 9.07 6.59 17.89
N GLU A 29 9.57 7.83 17.95
CA GLU A 29 8.99 8.98 17.26
C GLU A 29 8.98 8.79 15.74
N ARG A 30 10.07 8.22 15.18
CA ARG A 30 10.12 7.85 13.76
C ARG A 30 9.10 6.78 13.39
N LEU A 31 8.89 5.79 14.27
CA LEU A 31 7.88 4.75 14.04
C LEU A 31 6.46 5.34 14.06
N LEU A 32 6.15 6.18 15.06
CA LEU A 32 4.85 6.85 15.17
C LEU A 32 4.56 7.69 13.93
N ARG A 33 5.53 8.51 13.48
CA ARG A 33 5.36 9.34 12.28
C ARG A 33 5.12 8.50 11.02
N ARG A 34 5.77 7.34 10.89
CA ARG A 34 5.56 6.41 9.76
C ARG A 34 4.17 5.78 9.80
N SER A 35 3.73 5.35 10.99
CA SER A 35 2.38 4.82 11.19
C SER A 35 1.32 5.85 10.85
N GLU A 36 1.50 7.10 11.29
CA GLU A 36 0.58 8.20 10.97
C GLU A 36 0.47 8.43 9.46
N LEU A 37 1.61 8.49 8.75
CA LEU A 37 1.62 8.60 7.29
C LEU A 37 0.93 7.42 6.61
N PHE A 38 1.12 6.20 7.14
CA PHE A 38 0.46 4.99 6.63
C PHE A 38 -1.07 5.06 6.82
N ASP A 39 -1.54 5.51 7.98
CA ASP A 39 -2.96 5.63 8.27
C ASP A 39 -3.63 6.73 7.42
N GLN A 40 -2.95 7.87 7.23
CA GLN A 40 -3.41 8.92 6.32
C GLN A 40 -3.56 8.39 4.88
N GLU A 41 -2.59 7.63 4.41
CA GLU A 41 -2.63 7.04 3.06
C GLU A 41 -3.72 5.97 2.95
N LYS A 42 -3.92 5.14 3.98
CA LYS A 42 -5.01 4.17 4.05
C LYS A 42 -6.37 4.85 3.93
N VAL A 43 -6.57 5.97 4.63
CA VAL A 43 -7.81 6.76 4.53
C VAL A 43 -7.97 7.34 3.12
N ARG A 44 -6.89 7.89 2.54
CA ARG A 44 -6.90 8.43 1.18
C ARG A 44 -7.31 7.37 0.16
N GLN A 45 -6.74 6.16 0.24
CA GLN A 45 -7.08 5.05 -0.66
C GLN A 45 -8.55 4.63 -0.52
N ARG A 46 -9.07 4.56 0.72
CA ARG A 46 -10.50 4.25 0.95
C ARG A 46 -11.43 5.32 0.41
N ALA A 47 -11.03 6.60 0.48
CA ALA A 47 -11.83 7.70 -0.05
C ALA A 47 -11.95 7.69 -1.58
N LEU A 48 -11.01 7.06 -2.29
CA LEU A 48 -11.08 6.90 -3.75
C LEU A 48 -12.16 5.90 -4.20
N VAL A 49 -12.71 5.09 -3.29
CA VAL A 49 -13.74 4.08 -3.56
C VAL A 49 -15.06 4.49 -2.87
N PRO A 50 -15.75 5.53 -3.37
CA PRO A 50 -16.95 6.06 -2.70
C PRO A 50 -18.17 5.14 -2.81
N ARG A 51 -18.25 4.30 -3.84
CA ARG A 51 -19.33 3.34 -4.06
C ARG A 51 -18.77 1.93 -4.16
N ILE A 52 -19.52 0.97 -3.61
CA ILE A 52 -19.13 -0.44 -3.60
C ILE A 52 -19.50 -1.06 -4.95
N GLU A 53 -18.48 -1.38 -5.74
CA GLU A 53 -18.61 -2.19 -6.96
C GLU A 53 -18.42 -3.68 -6.61
N LYS A 54 -19.22 -4.55 -7.23
CA LYS A 54 -19.11 -6.00 -7.07
C LYS A 54 -18.25 -6.60 -8.19
N ILE A 55 -17.36 -7.52 -7.83
CA ILE A 55 -16.56 -8.29 -8.77
C ILE A 55 -16.83 -9.78 -8.59
N GLU A 56 -16.80 -10.50 -9.70
CA GLU A 56 -16.84 -11.97 -9.71
C GLU A 56 -15.41 -12.50 -9.67
N VAL A 57 -15.11 -13.28 -8.63
CA VAL A 57 -13.82 -13.93 -8.44
C VAL A 57 -14.00 -15.42 -8.63
N LYS A 58 -13.32 -16.00 -9.62
CA LYS A 58 -13.36 -17.44 -9.90
C LYS A 58 -12.23 -18.14 -9.17
N HIS A 59 -12.54 -19.12 -8.33
CA HIS A 59 -11.54 -19.93 -7.67
C HIS A 59 -11.09 -21.07 -8.59
N VAL A 60 -9.78 -21.11 -8.83
CA VAL A 60 -9.12 -22.10 -9.69
C VAL A 60 -8.16 -22.93 -8.83
N GLY A 61 -8.70 -23.93 -8.12
CA GLY A 61 -7.92 -24.83 -7.27
C GLY A 61 -8.81 -25.82 -6.51
N ALA A 62 -8.27 -26.98 -6.15
CA ALA A 62 -8.94 -27.92 -5.25
C ALA A 62 -8.97 -27.34 -3.83
N PRO A 63 -10.01 -27.60 -3.01
CA PRO A 63 -11.17 -28.48 -3.24
C PRO A 63 -12.28 -27.87 -4.11
N ASP A 64 -12.40 -26.55 -4.13
CA ASP A 64 -13.57 -25.84 -4.69
C ASP A 64 -13.28 -25.28 -6.09
N THR A 65 -12.89 -26.14 -7.02
CA THR A 65 -12.55 -25.71 -8.39
C THR A 65 -13.80 -25.28 -9.14
N GLY A 66 -13.84 -24.02 -9.60
CA GLY A 66 -14.97 -23.47 -10.35
C GLY A 66 -15.97 -22.68 -9.51
N THR A 67 -15.78 -22.58 -8.19
CA THR A 67 -16.62 -21.73 -7.34
C THR A 67 -16.43 -20.26 -7.66
N VAL A 68 -17.54 -19.53 -7.77
CA VAL A 68 -17.56 -18.10 -8.06
C VAL A 68 -17.96 -17.34 -6.80
N PHE A 69 -17.13 -16.37 -6.42
CA PHE A 69 -17.36 -15.49 -5.28
C PHE A 69 -17.73 -14.10 -5.77
N ILE A 70 -18.74 -13.49 -5.16
CA ILE A 70 -19.10 -12.09 -5.42
C ILE A 70 -18.48 -11.23 -4.31
N MET A 71 -17.46 -10.45 -4.66
CA MET A 71 -16.65 -9.69 -3.72
C MET A 71 -16.78 -8.18 -3.94
N ASN A 72 -16.49 -7.39 -2.90
CA ASN A 72 -16.39 -5.94 -3.03
C ASN A 72 -15.02 -5.59 -3.63
N LYS A 73 -15.02 -4.91 -4.77
CA LYS A 73 -13.80 -4.38 -5.40
C LYS A 73 -13.07 -3.46 -4.40
N ASP A 74 -11.75 -3.57 -4.36
CA ASP A 74 -10.84 -2.76 -3.54
C ASP A 74 -11.04 -2.86 -2.00
N LEU A 75 -11.98 -3.66 -1.52
CA LEU A 75 -12.30 -3.81 -0.09
C LEU A 75 -12.21 -5.26 0.39
N SER A 76 -12.75 -6.21 -0.36
CA SER A 76 -12.67 -7.63 -0.02
C SER A 76 -11.25 -8.15 -0.22
N THR A 77 -10.83 -9.04 0.66
CA THR A 77 -9.52 -9.72 0.57
C THR A 77 -9.72 -11.20 0.27
N PRO A 78 -8.70 -11.92 -0.23
CA PRO A 78 -8.78 -13.37 -0.43
C PRO A 78 -9.14 -14.15 0.84
N PHE A 79 -8.80 -13.62 2.02
CA PHE A 79 -9.21 -14.19 3.31
C PHE A 79 -10.75 -14.19 3.47
N ASN A 80 -11.45 -13.17 2.97
CA ASN A 80 -12.90 -13.15 2.96
C ASN A 80 -13.49 -14.30 2.13
N CYS A 81 -12.86 -14.67 1.01
CA CYS A 81 -13.27 -15.82 0.21
C CYS A 81 -13.11 -17.13 0.99
N ALA A 82 -11.98 -17.31 1.69
CA ALA A 82 -11.72 -18.50 2.49
C ALA A 82 -12.69 -18.64 3.67
N MET A 83 -13.08 -17.54 4.32
CA MET A 83 -14.13 -17.57 5.35
C MET A 83 -15.48 -18.03 4.78
N GLN A 84 -15.81 -17.60 3.55
CA GLN A 84 -17.05 -18.01 2.89
C GLN A 84 -17.02 -19.50 2.49
N SER A 85 -15.89 -20.01 1.99
CA SER A 85 -15.77 -21.43 1.62
C SER A 85 -15.73 -22.35 2.84
N ALA A 86 -15.10 -21.93 3.95
CA ALA A 86 -15.04 -22.71 5.19
C ALA A 86 -16.39 -22.78 5.92
N GLY A 87 -17.30 -21.83 5.69
CA GLY A 87 -18.67 -21.84 6.22
C GLY A 87 -19.64 -22.69 5.40
N GLN A 88 -19.19 -23.27 4.28
CA GLN A 88 -19.98 -24.17 3.45
C GLN A 88 -19.61 -25.60 3.83
N ASP A 89 -20.51 -26.29 4.54
CA ASP A 89 -20.36 -27.71 4.82
C ASP A 89 -20.06 -28.46 3.50
N PRO A 90 -19.08 -29.37 3.45
CA PRO A 90 -18.71 -30.11 2.24
C PRO A 90 -19.81 -31.03 1.69
N LEU A 91 -21.00 -31.00 2.29
CA LEU A 91 -22.20 -31.77 1.91
C LEU A 91 -23.37 -30.89 1.44
N GLY A 92 -23.20 -29.58 1.27
CA GLY A 92 -24.19 -28.73 0.59
C GLY A 92 -25.59 -28.75 1.21
N ARG A 93 -25.71 -28.89 2.54
CA ARG A 93 -26.99 -28.65 3.21
C ARG A 93 -27.17 -27.15 3.41
N ALA A 94 -28.13 -26.58 2.69
CA ALA A 94 -28.74 -25.33 3.07
C ALA A 94 -29.28 -25.49 4.51
N LEU A 95 -28.85 -24.63 5.44
CA LEU A 95 -29.66 -24.37 6.61
C LEU A 95 -30.78 -23.43 6.15
N GLU A 96 -31.94 -24.05 5.95
CA GLU A 96 -33.31 -23.52 5.73
C GLU A 96 -33.51 -22.48 4.62
#